data_AF-A0A2G5I179-F1
#
_entry.id   AF-A0A2G5I179-F1
#
_cell.length_a   1.000
_cell.length_b   1.000
_cell.length_c   1.000
_cell.angle_alpha   90.00
_cell.angle_beta   90.00
_cell.angle_gamma   90.00
#
_symmetry.space_group_name_H-M   'P 1'
#
loop_
_entity.id
_entity.type
_entity.pdbx_description
1 polymer ?
#
loop_
_entity_poly.entity_id
_entity_poly.type
_entity_poly.pdbx_seq_one_letter_code
_entity_poly.pdbx_strand_id
1 'polypeptide(L)'
;MKKHLAVLISGGALAVSVLGLQGEAMAASTVGDISVKAHPSGCTYSKYNPDGHQGAIANCSKSNGGHYKAIVVCKRYLDGSKVTRESATWKSSGDSIVWCPPETFSVSAGVMTKAS
;
A
#
# COMPACT_ATOMS: atom_id res chain seq x y z
N MET A 1 28.73 -38.96 -24.14
CA MET A 1 27.86 -40.07 -24.58
C MET A 1 26.41 -39.68 -24.30
N LYS A 2 25.58 -39.65 -25.34
CA LYS A 2 24.12 -39.40 -25.29
C LYS A 2 23.41 -40.56 -24.60
N LYS A 3 22.34 -40.30 -23.83
CA LYS A 3 21.09 -41.08 -23.87
C LYS A 3 19.88 -40.19 -23.58
N HIS A 4 18.98 -40.16 -24.56
CA HIS A 4 17.62 -39.62 -24.53
C HIS A 4 16.66 -40.63 -23.89
N LEU A 5 15.49 -40.17 -23.41
CA LEU A 5 14.18 -40.84 -23.25
C LEU A 5 13.22 -39.74 -22.75
N ALA A 6 12.23 -39.16 -23.44
CA ALA A 6 11.26 -39.53 -24.48
C ALA A 6 10.16 -40.52 -24.05
N VAL A 7 8.90 -39.99 -24.00
CA VAL A 7 7.66 -40.53 -24.64
C VAL A 7 6.92 -41.64 -23.84
N LEU A 8 5.59 -41.79 -23.70
CA LEU A 8 4.37 -41.36 -24.42
C LEU A 8 3.06 -41.50 -23.57
N ILE A 9 1.97 -41.05 -24.21
CA ILE A 9 0.55 -40.83 -23.87
C ILE A 9 -0.30 -42.11 -23.69
N SER A 10 -1.35 -42.05 -22.87
CA SER A 10 -2.68 -42.69 -23.08
C SER A 10 -3.65 -42.10 -22.05
N GLY A 11 -4.87 -41.64 -22.30
CA GLY A 11 -5.80 -41.83 -23.41
C GLY A 11 -7.18 -42.06 -22.76
N GLY A 12 -8.17 -41.22 -23.05
CA GLY A 12 -9.52 -41.39 -22.48
C GLY A 12 -10.44 -40.20 -22.73
N ALA A 13 -10.94 -40.09 -23.96
CA ALA A 13 -11.95 -39.13 -24.36
C ALA A 13 -13.34 -39.55 -23.87
N LEU A 14 -14.13 -38.59 -23.38
CA LEU A 14 -15.59 -38.62 -23.52
C LEU A 14 -16.05 -37.22 -23.90
N ALA A 15 -16.48 -37.10 -25.16
CA ALA A 15 -17.22 -35.97 -25.67
C ALA A 15 -18.70 -36.13 -25.33
N VAL A 16 -19.33 -35.10 -24.75
CA VAL A 16 -20.76 -34.86 -24.89
C VAL A 16 -20.96 -33.36 -25.05
N SER A 17 -21.19 -32.95 -26.30
CA SER A 17 -21.68 -31.63 -26.66
C SER A 17 -23.19 -31.56 -26.38
N VAL A 18 -23.59 -30.66 -25.49
CA VAL A 18 -24.97 -30.19 -25.41
C VAL A 18 -24.97 -28.71 -25.78
N LEU A 19 -25.42 -28.44 -27.02
CA LEU A 19 -25.91 -27.13 -27.41
C LEU A 19 -27.09 -26.77 -26.50
N GLY A 20 -26.99 -25.66 -25.78
CA GLY A 20 -28.06 -25.19 -24.92
C GLY A 20 -27.90 -23.72 -24.58
N LEU A 21 -28.57 -22.89 -25.37
CA LEU A 21 -29.01 -21.52 -25.05
C LEU A 21 -27.91 -20.46 -24.84
N GLN A 22 -27.66 -19.71 -25.92
CA GLN A 22 -27.14 -18.35 -25.84
C GLN A 22 -28.17 -17.48 -25.09
N GLY A 23 -28.06 -17.45 -23.77
CA GLY A 23 -28.60 -16.37 -22.97
C GLY A 23 -27.61 -15.21 -23.03
N GLU A 24 -27.83 -14.27 -23.95
CA GLU A 24 -27.29 -12.93 -23.82
C GLU A 24 -27.89 -12.33 -22.55
N ALA A 25 -27.19 -12.50 -21.43
CA ALA A 25 -27.43 -11.71 -20.25
C ALA A 25 -27.02 -10.28 -20.60
N MET A 26 -27.95 -9.52 -21.18
CA MET A 26 -27.97 -8.07 -21.13
C MET A 26 -28.12 -7.67 -19.65
N ALA A 27 -27.03 -7.79 -18.88
CA ALA A 27 -26.91 -7.12 -17.61
C ALA A 27 -26.81 -5.63 -17.93
N ALA A 28 -27.98 -4.98 -17.97
CA ALA A 28 -28.09 -3.54 -18.08
C ALA A 28 -27.19 -2.91 -17.02
N SER A 29 -26.22 -2.16 -17.52
CA SER A 29 -25.27 -1.35 -16.79
C SER A 29 -25.98 -0.35 -15.89
N THR A 30 -25.99 -0.64 -14.59
CA THR A 30 -25.76 0.37 -13.55
C THR A 30 -24.46 0.02 -12.84
N VAL A 31 -23.39 -0.16 -13.61
CA VAL A 31 -22.03 -0.05 -13.06
C VAL A 31 -21.84 1.43 -12.77
N GLY A 32 -22.26 1.87 -11.58
CA GLY A 32 -21.70 3.09 -11.02
C GLY A 32 -20.18 2.92 -11.04
N ASP A 33 -19.46 3.92 -11.52
CA ASP A 33 -18.01 3.89 -11.73
C ASP A 33 -17.29 3.10 -10.62
N ILE A 34 -16.90 1.85 -10.90
CA ILE A 34 -16.01 1.09 -10.01
C ILE A 34 -14.62 1.70 -10.21
N SER A 35 -14.36 2.79 -9.52
CA SER A 35 -13.05 3.42 -9.48
C SER A 35 -12.18 2.60 -8.53
N VAL A 36 -11.33 1.71 -9.07
CA VAL A 36 -10.29 1.04 -8.29
C VAL A 36 -9.28 2.11 -7.85
N LYS A 37 -9.36 2.55 -6.60
CA LYS A 37 -8.43 3.55 -6.07
C LYS A 37 -7.12 2.87 -5.70
N ALA A 38 -6.03 3.31 -6.32
CA ALA A 38 -4.71 2.73 -6.09
C ALA A 38 -4.01 3.39 -4.89
N HIS A 39 -2.96 2.74 -4.38
CA HIS A 39 -2.11 3.32 -3.35
C HIS A 39 -1.35 4.55 -3.88
N PRO A 40 -1.08 5.54 -3.00
CA PRO A 40 -0.15 6.63 -3.30
C PRO A 40 1.22 6.10 -3.76
N SER A 41 1.86 6.83 -4.66
CA SER A 41 3.16 6.48 -5.23
C SER A 41 4.10 7.68 -5.24
N GLY A 42 5.41 7.41 -5.42
CA GLY A 42 6.45 8.44 -5.36
C GLY A 42 6.47 9.14 -4.00
N CYS A 43 6.40 8.34 -2.93
CA CYS A 43 6.41 8.82 -1.56
C CYS A 43 7.85 9.04 -1.07
N THR A 44 8.09 10.21 -0.51
CA THR A 44 9.33 10.57 0.20
C THR A 44 9.01 10.83 1.67
N TYR A 45 9.98 10.55 2.53
CA TYR A 45 9.89 10.84 3.95
C TYR A 45 11.27 11.10 4.53
N SER A 46 11.31 11.89 5.58
CA SER A 46 12.55 12.22 6.28
C SER A 46 12.28 12.53 7.75
N LYS A 47 13.34 12.50 8.55
CA LYS A 47 13.30 13.08 9.89
C LYS A 47 13.10 14.59 9.75
N TYR A 48 12.28 15.15 10.61
CA TYR A 48 11.94 16.57 10.60
C TYR A 48 12.36 17.18 11.94
N ASN A 49 13.18 18.23 11.91
CA ASN A 49 13.72 18.86 13.11
C ASN A 49 13.80 20.41 13.03
N PRO A 50 12.69 21.12 12.77
CA PRO A 50 12.69 22.57 12.89
C PRO A 50 12.69 22.98 14.37
N ASP A 51 13.44 24.03 14.70
CA ASP A 51 13.43 24.69 16.00
C ASP A 51 13.65 23.74 17.21
N GLY A 52 14.36 22.64 16.99
CA GLY A 52 14.65 21.63 18.02
C GLY A 52 13.52 20.61 18.26
N HIS A 53 12.40 20.70 17.55
CA HIS A 53 11.30 19.75 17.64
C HIS A 53 11.54 18.51 16.79
N GLN A 54 11.59 17.33 17.40
CA GLN A 54 11.86 16.07 16.71
C GLN A 54 10.57 15.49 16.09
N GLY A 55 10.64 15.01 14.85
CA GLY A 55 9.49 14.42 14.17
C GLY A 55 9.83 13.74 12.85
N ALA A 56 8.79 13.49 12.06
CA ALA A 56 8.88 13.02 10.69
C ALA A 56 7.95 13.81 9.77
N ILE A 57 8.40 13.98 8.54
CA ILE A 57 7.63 14.55 7.43
C ILE A 57 7.56 13.51 6.31
N ALA A 58 6.40 13.41 5.68
CA ALA A 58 6.18 12.55 4.53
C ALA A 58 5.31 13.24 3.48
N ASN A 59 5.62 13.00 2.21
CA ASN A 59 4.89 13.52 1.05
C ASN A 59 4.80 12.42 -0.01
N CYS A 60 3.68 12.33 -0.72
CA CYS A 60 3.59 11.51 -1.93
C CYS A 60 3.22 12.38 -3.12
N SER A 61 4.03 12.30 -4.19
CA SER A 61 3.83 13.07 -5.42
C SER A 61 2.55 12.71 -6.17
N LYS A 62 2.05 11.48 -6.01
CA LYS A 62 0.80 11.01 -6.63
C LYS A 62 -0.04 10.27 -5.60
N SER A 63 -1.26 10.74 -5.33
CA SER A 63 -2.19 10.05 -4.42
C SER A 63 -2.86 8.83 -5.06
N ASN A 64 -3.08 8.83 -6.38
CA ASN A 64 -3.79 7.78 -7.12
C ASN A 64 -5.17 7.41 -6.53
N GLY A 65 -5.82 8.37 -5.87
CA GLY A 65 -7.09 8.16 -5.16
C GLY A 65 -6.93 7.66 -3.71
N GLY A 66 -5.74 7.23 -3.31
CA GLY A 66 -5.42 6.82 -1.94
C GLY A 66 -4.94 7.96 -1.04
N HIS A 67 -4.54 7.60 0.18
CA HIS A 67 -4.05 8.53 1.20
C HIS A 67 -2.78 8.06 1.88
N TYR A 68 -2.02 9.00 2.43
CA TYR A 68 -0.80 8.74 3.19
C TYR A 68 -0.74 9.55 4.48
N LYS A 69 0.10 9.10 5.42
CA LYS A 69 0.43 9.85 6.63
C LYS A 69 1.85 9.55 7.08
N ALA A 70 2.51 10.52 7.71
CA ALA A 70 3.83 10.34 8.30
C ALA A 70 3.76 9.46 9.55
N ILE A 71 4.81 8.67 9.75
CA ILE A 71 5.04 7.86 10.96
C ILE A 71 6.46 8.13 11.47
N VAL A 72 6.61 8.22 12.78
CA VAL A 72 7.90 8.39 13.45
C VAL A 72 8.01 7.40 14.59
N VAL A 73 9.20 6.85 14.78
CA VAL A 73 9.57 6.14 16.01
C VAL A 73 10.50 7.07 16.80
N CYS A 74 10.13 7.33 18.04
CA CYS A 74 10.88 8.17 18.96
C CYS A 74 11.41 7.32 20.11
N LYS A 75 12.57 7.68 20.63
CA LYS A 75 13.19 7.03 21.79
C LYS A 75 13.24 8.02 22.95
N ARG A 76 12.77 7.62 24.13
CA ARG A 76 12.87 8.41 25.36
C ARG A 76 14.32 8.51 25.83
N TYR A 77 14.72 9.66 26.36
CA TYR A 77 16.09 9.87 26.85
C TYR A 77 16.41 9.01 28.10
N LEU A 78 15.45 8.88 29.02
CA LEU A 78 15.70 8.29 30.35
C LEU A 78 15.83 6.76 30.31
N ASP A 79 14.91 6.07 29.67
CA ASP A 79 14.81 4.60 29.71
C ASP A 79 15.09 3.94 28.34
N GLY A 80 15.26 4.75 27.30
CA GLY A 80 15.42 4.26 25.93
C GLY A 80 14.20 3.55 25.35
N SER A 81 13.03 3.64 26.00
CA SER A 81 11.78 3.08 25.50
C SER A 81 11.38 3.77 24.20
N LYS A 82 10.76 2.99 23.31
CA LYS A 82 10.33 3.46 22.00
C LYS A 82 8.84 3.79 22.01
N VAL A 83 8.48 4.91 21.41
CA VAL A 83 7.08 5.29 21.14
C VAL A 83 6.92 5.54 19.66
N THR A 84 5.93 4.89 19.06
CA THR A 84 5.57 5.11 17.67
C THR A 84 4.43 6.11 17.61
N ARG A 85 4.57 7.13 16.76
CA ARG A 85 3.54 8.14 16.53
C ARG A 85 3.24 8.22 15.04
N GLU A 86 1.97 8.47 14.75
CA GLU A 86 1.45 8.67 13.40
C GLU A 86 0.76 10.04 13.33
N SER A 87 0.78 10.66 12.15
CA SER A 87 0.01 11.88 11.93
C SER A 87 -1.48 11.56 12.08
N ALA A 88 -2.24 12.46 12.69
CA ALA A 88 -3.67 12.26 12.94
C ALA A 88 -4.49 12.17 11.64
N THR A 89 -4.02 12.86 10.58
CA THR A 89 -4.79 13.03 9.35
C THR A 89 -4.15 12.27 8.19
N TRP A 90 -4.95 11.46 7.53
CA TRP A 90 -4.65 10.90 6.22
C TRP A 90 -4.74 11.99 5.16
N LYS A 91 -3.65 12.25 4.44
CA LYS A 91 -3.56 13.27 3.40
C LYS A 91 -3.61 12.63 2.01
N SER A 92 -4.29 13.26 1.06
CA SER A 92 -4.17 12.97 -0.38
C SER A 92 -3.16 13.91 -1.07
N SER A 93 -2.80 15.03 -0.44
CA SER A 93 -1.81 15.98 -0.95
C SER A 93 -1.15 16.78 0.18
N GLY A 94 0.01 17.36 -0.11
CA GLY A 94 0.79 18.19 0.82
C GLY A 94 1.46 17.41 1.96
N ASP A 95 2.24 18.11 2.76
CA ASP A 95 3.11 17.45 3.73
C ASP A 95 2.33 16.88 4.92
N SER A 96 2.50 15.60 5.21
CA SER A 96 2.05 14.98 6.45
C SER A 96 3.19 15.08 7.48
N ILE A 97 2.90 15.64 8.65
CA ILE A 97 3.89 15.84 9.72
C ILE A 97 3.39 15.15 10.97
N VAL A 98 4.31 14.52 11.70
CA VAL A 98 4.08 13.96 13.02
C VAL A 98 5.25 14.30 13.95
N TRP A 99 4.91 14.65 15.18
CA TRP A 99 5.88 15.03 16.20
C TRP A 99 6.12 13.92 17.21
N CYS A 100 7.36 13.84 17.67
CA CYS A 100 7.74 13.07 18.83
C CYS A 100 7.19 13.74 20.10
N PRO A 101 6.81 12.97 21.13
CA PRO A 101 6.46 13.53 22.43
C PRO A 101 7.65 14.27 23.08
N PRO A 102 7.41 15.14 24.07
CA PRO A 102 8.47 15.72 24.89
C PRO A 102 9.41 14.66 25.47
N GLU A 103 10.66 15.04 25.74
CA GLU A 103 11.70 14.16 26.31
C GLU A 103 12.03 12.92 25.47
N THR A 104 11.83 13.01 24.15
CA THR A 104 12.20 11.96 23.20
C THR A 104 12.97 12.52 21.99
N PHE A 105 13.65 11.64 21.26
CA PHE A 105 14.32 11.98 20.00
C PHE A 105 13.95 11.03 18.86
N SER A 106 13.96 11.52 17.63
CA SER A 106 13.56 10.75 16.45
C SER A 106 14.62 9.70 16.09
N VAL A 107 14.26 8.42 16.13
CA VAL A 107 15.17 7.33 15.73
C VAL A 107 14.95 6.92 14.28
N SER A 108 13.70 6.86 13.82
CA SER A 108 13.36 6.55 12.42
C SER A 108 12.12 7.32 11.98
N ALA A 109 12.06 7.62 10.68
CA ALA A 109 10.92 8.23 9.99
C ALA A 109 10.37 7.27 8.94
N GLY A 110 9.11 7.42 8.58
CA GLY A 110 8.47 6.61 7.56
C GLY A 110 7.19 7.24 7.03
N VAL A 111 6.55 6.53 6.11
CA VAL A 111 5.24 6.86 5.55
C VAL A 111 4.34 5.62 5.60
N MET A 112 3.08 5.82 5.99
CA MET A 112 2.02 4.83 5.81
C MET A 112 1.14 5.25 4.66
N THR A 113 0.71 4.28 3.85
CA THR A 113 -0.17 4.52 2.71
C THR A 113 -1.38 3.60 2.77
N LYS A 114 -2.52 4.05 2.23
CA LYS A 114 -3.72 3.25 2.04
C LYS A 114 -4.40 3.60 0.71
N ALA A 115 -5.02 2.61 0.09
CA ALA A 115 -6.09 2.84 -0.89
C ALA A 115 -7.34 3.42 -0.20
N SER A 116 -8.29 3.90 -1.00
CA SER A 116 -9.53 4.55 -0.55
C SER A 116 -10.77 3.81 -1.04
#